data_AF-D5E3U7-F1
#
_entry.id   AF-D5E3U7-F1
#
_cell.length_a   1.000
_cell.length_b   1.000
_cell.length_c   1.000
_cell.angle_alpha   90.00
_cell.angle_beta   90.00
_cell.angle_gamma   90.00
#
_symmetry.space_group_name_H-M   'P 1'
#
loop_
_entity.id
_entity.type
_entity.pdbx_description
1 polymer ?
#
loop_
_entity_poly.entity_id
_entity_poly.type
_entity_poly.pdbx_seq_one_letter_code
_entity_poly.pdbx_strand_id
1 'polypeptide(L)'
;MKDFSPASNHKHNKVIRKEDLKEYEIIGDGADGIVYQLTSDRCIKFFFKEETQQRELEALRIGQSSPVMPRLYQYGANFIVMEYIKGFSLARYLKKHGQLTKPLVEKILNMLDELKKLGFTRYDAEIRHVLINELGDLKVIDHKRAFTSDQPVPVKLLKGFKKLGLTDEFLRFVREIRPSVYDEWKKYK
;
A
#
# COMPACT_ATOMS: atom_id res chain seq x y z
N MET A 1 -22.80 8.01 -17.46
CA MET A 1 -21.65 7.65 -16.61
C MET A 1 -20.54 7.13 -17.53
N LYS A 2 -19.26 7.51 -17.34
CA LYS A 2 -18.18 6.91 -18.14
C LYS A 2 -18.04 5.44 -17.77
N ASP A 3 -17.94 4.59 -18.78
CA ASP A 3 -17.76 3.17 -18.58
C ASP A 3 -16.30 2.85 -18.16
N PHE A 4 -16.17 2.27 -16.97
CA PHE A 4 -14.93 1.72 -16.40
C PHE A 4 -14.98 0.18 -16.33
N SER A 5 -15.90 -0.43 -17.07
CA SER A 5 -15.94 -1.88 -17.30
C SER A 5 -14.62 -2.36 -17.89
N PRO A 6 -14.22 -3.62 -17.63
CA PRO A 6 -12.99 -4.19 -18.15
C PRO A 6 -13.11 -4.39 -19.66
N ALA A 7 -12.82 -3.32 -20.43
CA ALA A 7 -12.67 -3.40 -21.86
C ALA A 7 -11.24 -3.84 -22.18
N SER A 8 -11.13 -4.93 -22.93
CA SER A 8 -9.94 -5.35 -23.65
C SER A 8 -9.51 -4.24 -24.61
N ASN A 9 -8.57 -3.39 -24.19
CA ASN A 9 -7.48 -2.83 -25.01
C ASN A 9 -6.72 -1.73 -24.26
N HIS A 10 -5.41 -1.92 -24.20
CA HIS A 10 -4.41 -1.05 -23.57
C HIS A 10 -4.29 0.32 -24.25
N LYS A 11 -5.27 1.22 -24.07
CA LYS A 11 -5.10 2.62 -24.47
C LYS A 11 -4.38 3.39 -23.37
N HIS A 12 -3.04 3.34 -23.42
CA HIS A 12 -2.12 4.10 -22.56
C HIS A 12 -2.46 5.61 -22.46
N ASN A 13 -3.14 6.18 -23.45
CA ASN A 13 -3.40 7.63 -23.54
C ASN A 13 -4.81 8.06 -23.07
N LYS A 14 -5.61 7.20 -22.44
CA LYS A 14 -6.94 7.62 -21.95
C LYS A 14 -6.76 8.63 -20.81
N VAL A 15 -7.28 9.83 -20.99
CA VAL A 15 -7.37 10.87 -19.95
C VAL A 15 -8.82 10.99 -19.50
N ILE A 16 -9.03 11.15 -18.20
CA ILE A 16 -10.34 11.49 -17.63
C ILE A 16 -10.30 12.88 -17.00
N ARG A 17 -11.47 13.51 -16.85
CA ARG A 17 -11.62 14.78 -16.12
C ARG A 17 -12.20 14.49 -14.74
N LYS A 18 -11.97 15.39 -13.78
CA LYS A 18 -12.51 15.24 -12.43
C LYS A 18 -14.04 15.16 -12.43
N GLU A 19 -14.70 15.90 -13.33
CA GLU A 19 -16.16 15.92 -13.48
C GLU A 19 -16.73 14.57 -13.90
N ASP A 20 -15.93 13.70 -14.52
CA ASP A 20 -16.35 12.34 -14.86
C ASP A 20 -16.55 11.47 -13.61
N LEU A 21 -16.02 11.91 -12.45
CA LEU A 21 -16.02 11.17 -11.19
C LEU A 21 -16.92 11.79 -10.10
N LYS A 22 -17.64 12.86 -10.41
CA LYS A 22 -18.39 13.68 -9.42
C LYS A 22 -19.48 12.91 -8.65
N GLU A 23 -20.00 11.82 -9.23
CA GLU A 23 -21.07 11.01 -8.64
C GLU A 23 -20.52 9.86 -7.76
N TYR A 24 -19.20 9.65 -7.74
CA TYR A 24 -18.57 8.61 -6.95
C TYR A 24 -18.11 9.14 -5.59
N GLU A 25 -18.19 8.30 -4.56
CA GLU A 25 -17.72 8.62 -3.22
C GLU A 25 -16.20 8.81 -3.20
N ILE A 26 -15.74 9.88 -2.56
CA ILE A 26 -14.32 10.10 -2.27
C ILE A 26 -13.93 9.28 -1.05
N ILE A 27 -13.03 8.33 -1.23
CA ILE A 27 -12.51 7.46 -0.17
C ILE A 27 -11.07 7.80 0.22
N GLY A 28 -10.43 8.72 -0.48
CA GLY A 28 -9.12 9.27 -0.14
C GLY A 28 -8.82 10.54 -0.91
N ASP A 29 -8.26 11.53 -0.23
CA ASP A 29 -7.83 12.80 -0.82
C ASP A 29 -6.42 13.10 -0.32
N GLY A 30 -5.46 13.16 -1.25
CA GLY A 30 -4.05 13.28 -0.93
C GLY A 30 -3.29 14.12 -1.94
N ALA A 31 -2.02 14.39 -1.64
CA ALA A 31 -1.19 15.32 -2.41
C ALA A 31 -0.96 14.92 -3.87
N ASP A 32 -1.11 13.64 -4.23
CA ASP A 32 -0.88 13.15 -5.59
C ASP A 32 -2.17 12.95 -6.39
N GLY A 33 -3.32 13.00 -5.73
CA GLY A 33 -4.57 12.60 -6.35
C GLY A 33 -5.69 12.29 -5.38
N ILE A 34 -6.86 12.05 -5.96
CA ILE A 34 -8.10 11.72 -5.26
C ILE A 34 -8.50 10.30 -5.63
N VAL A 35 -8.89 9.51 -4.63
CA VAL A 35 -9.36 8.14 -4.78
C VAL A 35 -10.87 8.12 -4.64
N TYR A 36 -11.55 7.60 -5.65
CA TYR A 36 -13.00 7.43 -5.68
C TYR A 36 -13.37 5.96 -5.68
N GLN A 37 -14.43 5.58 -4.99
CA GLN A 37 -14.97 4.23 -5.03
C GLN A 37 -15.86 4.06 -6.27
N LEU A 38 -15.54 3.09 -7.13
CA LEU A 38 -16.34 2.79 -8.33
C LEU A 38 -17.42 1.74 -8.05
N THR A 39 -17.04 0.68 -7.33
CA THR A 39 -17.88 -0.47 -6.99
C THR A 39 -17.53 -0.97 -5.60
N SER A 40 -18.15 -2.05 -5.14
CA SER A 40 -17.82 -2.68 -3.86
C SER A 40 -16.39 -3.26 -3.81
N ASP A 41 -15.73 -3.47 -4.95
CA ASP A 41 -14.44 -4.15 -5.09
C ASP A 41 -13.42 -3.36 -5.92
N ARG A 42 -13.78 -2.17 -6.44
CA ARG A 42 -12.91 -1.34 -7.28
C ARG A 42 -12.94 0.12 -6.87
N CYS A 43 -11.78 0.73 -6.92
CA CYS A 43 -11.60 2.18 -6.81
C CYS A 43 -10.80 2.71 -7.99
N ILE A 44 -10.88 4.02 -8.18
CA ILE A 44 -10.07 4.76 -9.15
C ILE A 44 -9.28 5.83 -8.42
N LYS A 45 -7.97 5.85 -8.62
CA LYS A 45 -7.12 6.98 -8.24
C LYS A 45 -6.98 7.90 -9.44
N PHE A 46 -7.48 9.12 -9.33
CA PHE A 46 -7.24 10.23 -10.24
C PHE A 46 -5.99 10.96 -9.81
N PHE A 47 -4.99 11.09 -10.69
CA PHE A 47 -3.69 11.68 -10.37
C PHE A 47 -3.60 13.12 -10.85
N PHE A 48 -2.96 13.97 -10.04
CA PHE A 48 -2.66 15.35 -10.43
C PHE A 48 -1.45 15.47 -11.35
N LYS A 49 -0.57 14.46 -11.35
CA LYS A 49 0.65 14.42 -12.18
C LYS A 49 0.81 13.05 -12.81
N GLU A 50 1.01 13.02 -14.12
CA GLU A 50 1.24 11.79 -14.90
C GLU A 50 2.49 11.04 -14.42
N GLU A 51 3.59 11.73 -14.12
CA GLU A 51 4.81 11.11 -13.59
C GLU A 51 4.57 10.31 -12.31
N THR A 52 3.64 10.77 -11.46
CA THR A 52 3.29 10.06 -10.22
C THR A 52 2.42 8.85 -10.50
N GLN A 53 1.50 8.98 -11.46
CA GLN A 53 0.72 7.85 -11.98
C GLN A 53 1.63 6.76 -12.53
N GLN A 54 2.61 7.12 -13.36
CA GLN A 54 3.51 6.17 -14.03
C GLN A 54 4.32 5.36 -13.02
N ARG A 55 4.88 6.02 -11.99
CA ARG A 55 5.63 5.34 -10.90
C ARG A 55 4.75 4.36 -10.11
N GLU A 56 3.52 4.74 -9.82
CA GLU A 56 2.61 3.86 -9.09
C GLU A 56 2.10 2.70 -9.95
N LEU A 57 1.84 2.95 -11.24
CA LEU A 57 1.48 1.94 -12.22
C LEU A 57 2.60 0.91 -12.41
N GLU A 58 3.86 1.34 -12.50
CA GLU A 58 5.02 0.46 -12.63
C GLU A 58 5.08 -0.55 -11.47
N ALA A 59 5.02 -0.04 -10.24
CA ALA A 59 5.02 -0.88 -9.04
C ALA A 59 3.81 -1.83 -8.98
N LEU A 60 2.61 -1.34 -9.33
CA LEU A 60 1.41 -2.17 -9.40
C LEU A 60 1.56 -3.29 -10.44
N ARG A 61 2.09 -3.00 -11.64
CA ARG A 61 2.30 -4.00 -12.70
C ARG A 61 3.26 -5.10 -12.27
N ILE A 62 4.38 -4.75 -11.64
CA ILE A 62 5.35 -5.71 -11.10
C ILE A 62 4.71 -6.56 -10.00
N GLY A 63 3.91 -5.92 -9.15
CA GLY A 63 3.32 -6.54 -7.98
C GLY A 63 2.12 -7.47 -8.21
N GLN A 64 1.63 -7.64 -9.45
CA GLN A 64 0.34 -8.33 -9.70
C GLN A 64 0.31 -9.80 -9.26
N SER A 65 1.46 -10.47 -9.12
CA SER A 65 1.54 -11.83 -8.60
C SER A 65 1.50 -11.92 -7.07
N SER A 66 1.69 -10.81 -6.35
CA SER A 66 1.84 -10.81 -4.90
C SER A 66 0.52 -10.48 -4.18
N PRO A 67 0.17 -11.21 -3.11
CA PRO A 67 -1.05 -10.96 -2.36
C PRO A 67 -1.05 -9.61 -1.63
N VAL A 68 0.12 -9.04 -1.37
CA VAL A 68 0.27 -7.76 -0.66
C VAL A 68 0.02 -6.54 -1.55
N MET A 69 -0.23 -6.76 -2.84
CA MET A 69 -0.45 -5.70 -3.81
C MET A 69 -1.93 -5.63 -4.19
N PRO A 70 -2.48 -4.43 -4.46
CA PRO A 70 -3.82 -4.29 -5.03
C PRO A 70 -3.85 -4.87 -6.45
N ARG A 71 -4.96 -5.57 -6.81
CA ARG A 71 -5.17 -5.97 -8.21
C ARG A 71 -5.34 -4.74 -9.10
N LEU A 72 -4.68 -4.74 -10.24
CA LEU A 72 -4.77 -3.70 -11.27
C LEU A 72 -5.83 -4.11 -12.30
N TYR A 73 -6.82 -3.25 -12.54
CA TYR A 73 -7.89 -3.52 -13.51
C TYR A 73 -7.75 -2.72 -14.79
N GLN A 74 -7.46 -1.42 -14.67
CA GLN A 74 -7.37 -0.50 -15.81
C GLN A 74 -6.46 0.67 -15.45
N TYR A 75 -5.90 1.34 -16.45
CA TYR A 75 -5.20 2.59 -16.26
C TYR A 75 -5.31 3.46 -17.53
N GLY A 76 -5.00 4.74 -17.37
CA GLY A 76 -4.75 5.69 -18.44
C GLY A 76 -3.73 6.72 -17.96
N ALA A 77 -3.52 7.79 -18.72
CA ALA A 77 -2.45 8.76 -18.46
C ALA A 77 -2.56 9.46 -17.10
N ASN A 78 -3.77 9.63 -16.57
CA ASN A 78 -4.00 10.30 -15.29
C ASN A 78 -4.85 9.49 -14.30
N PHE A 79 -5.04 8.19 -14.52
CA PHE A 79 -5.80 7.36 -13.58
C PHE A 79 -5.33 5.92 -13.52
N ILE A 80 -5.64 5.27 -12.40
CA ILE A 80 -5.51 3.83 -12.21
C ILE A 80 -6.78 3.32 -11.53
N VAL A 81 -7.42 2.31 -12.12
CA VAL A 81 -8.48 1.52 -11.52
C VAL A 81 -7.86 0.27 -10.90
N MET A 82 -8.05 0.10 -9.60
CA MET A 82 -7.46 -0.99 -8.82
C MET A 82 -8.45 -1.54 -7.78
N GLU A 83 -8.06 -2.62 -7.12
CA GLU A 83 -8.79 -3.24 -6.03
C GLU A 83 -9.12 -2.23 -4.93
N TYR A 84 -10.40 -2.15 -4.59
CA TYR A 84 -10.84 -1.48 -3.37
C TYR A 84 -10.70 -2.44 -2.18
N ILE A 85 -9.77 -2.11 -1.29
CA ILE A 85 -9.48 -2.94 -0.12
C ILE A 85 -10.42 -2.53 1.01
N LYS A 86 -11.39 -3.39 1.32
CA LYS A 86 -12.29 -3.23 2.46
C LYS A 86 -11.52 -3.51 3.75
N GLY A 87 -11.25 -2.46 4.52
CA GLY A 87 -10.47 -2.60 5.74
C GLY A 87 -10.05 -1.28 6.37
N PHE A 88 -9.11 -1.36 7.29
CA PHE A 88 -8.54 -0.20 7.97
C PHE A 88 -7.06 -0.08 7.65
N SER A 89 -6.51 1.13 7.72
CA SER A 89 -5.06 1.24 7.80
C SER A 89 -4.55 0.59 9.10
N LEU A 90 -3.38 -0.03 9.04
CA LEU A 90 -2.72 -0.63 10.21
C LEU A 90 -2.56 0.41 11.33
N ALA A 91 -2.31 1.68 10.97
CA ALA A 91 -2.33 2.79 11.90
C ALA A 91 -3.67 2.95 12.63
N ARG A 92 -4.81 2.92 11.91
CA ARG A 92 -6.15 3.05 12.51
C ARG A 92 -6.51 1.81 13.32
N TYR A 93 -6.16 0.62 12.83
CA TYR A 93 -6.36 -0.64 13.54
C TYR A 93 -5.62 -0.63 14.88
N LEU A 94 -4.32 -0.32 14.89
CA LEU A 94 -3.52 -0.31 16.11
C LEU A 94 -3.95 0.80 17.09
N LYS A 95 -4.39 1.96 16.59
CA LYS A 95 -4.98 3.00 17.47
C LYS A 95 -6.27 2.55 18.14
N LYS A 96 -7.09 1.74 17.46
CA LYS A 96 -8.37 1.25 18.00
C LYS A 96 -8.17 0.11 19.01
N HIS A 97 -7.25 -0.81 18.72
CA HIS A 97 -7.06 -2.03 19.51
C HIS A 97 -5.93 -1.93 20.55
N GLY A 98 -4.99 -1.00 20.38
CA GLY A 98 -3.96 -0.65 21.37
C GLY A 98 -2.83 -1.67 21.55
N GLN A 99 -2.83 -2.81 20.85
CA GLN A 99 -1.84 -3.87 21.05
C GLN A 99 -1.42 -4.51 19.73
N LEU A 100 -0.13 -4.86 19.63
CA LEU A 100 0.36 -5.78 18.61
C LEU A 100 0.19 -7.22 19.07
N THR A 101 -0.17 -8.10 18.13
CA THR A 101 -0.15 -9.54 18.37
C THR A 101 1.00 -10.17 17.61
N LYS A 102 1.57 -11.26 18.15
CA LYS A 102 2.63 -12.02 17.47
C LYS A 102 2.23 -12.44 16.03
N PRO A 103 1.01 -12.95 15.77
CA PRO A 103 0.58 -13.25 14.39
C PRO A 103 0.53 -12.02 13.47
N LEU A 104 0.13 -10.85 13.98
CA LEU A 104 0.11 -9.63 13.17
C LEU A 104 1.55 -9.19 12.83
N VAL A 105 2.48 -9.27 13.78
CA VAL A 105 3.91 -8.98 13.52
C VAL A 105 4.48 -9.95 12.48
N GLU A 106 4.14 -11.23 12.56
CA GLU A 106 4.55 -12.21 11.55
C GLU A 106 4.01 -11.89 10.15
N LYS A 107 2.72 -11.50 10.04
CA LYS A 107 2.14 -11.02 8.78
C LYS A 107 2.86 -9.77 8.24
N ILE A 108 3.24 -8.84 9.11
CA ILE A 108 4.01 -7.64 8.73
C ILE A 108 5.39 -8.03 8.20
N LEU A 109 6.09 -8.97 8.84
CA LEU A 109 7.40 -9.46 8.38
C LEU A 109 7.29 -10.16 7.02
N ASN A 110 6.28 -11.03 6.85
CA ASN A 110 6.00 -11.66 5.55
C ASN A 110 5.71 -10.62 4.46
N MET A 111 4.94 -9.58 4.79
CA MET A 111 4.66 -8.49 3.85
C MET A 111 5.95 -7.78 3.40
N LEU A 112 6.86 -7.48 4.32
CA LEU A 112 8.15 -6.86 3.98
C LEU A 112 8.99 -7.78 3.07
N ASP A 113 9.01 -9.08 3.32
CA ASP A 113 9.71 -10.04 2.47
C ASP A 113 9.11 -10.12 1.07
N GLU A 114 7.78 -10.10 0.95
CA GLU A 114 7.10 -10.08 -0.35
C GLU A 114 7.48 -8.83 -1.16
N LEU A 115 7.52 -7.66 -0.52
CA LEU A 115 7.96 -6.42 -1.19
C LEU A 115 9.44 -6.51 -1.63
N LYS A 116 10.31 -7.13 -0.83
CA LYS A 116 11.71 -7.40 -1.24
C LYS A 116 11.78 -8.36 -2.43
N LYS A 117 11.00 -9.44 -2.42
CA LYS A 117 10.96 -10.44 -3.51
C LYS A 117 10.48 -9.85 -4.84
N LEU A 118 9.59 -8.85 -4.79
CA LEU A 118 9.16 -8.08 -5.96
C LEU A 118 10.26 -7.17 -6.54
N GLY A 119 11.42 -7.08 -5.89
CA GLY A 119 12.53 -6.21 -6.33
C GLY A 119 12.33 -4.75 -5.97
N PHE A 120 11.39 -4.41 -5.09
CA PHE A 120 11.25 -3.03 -4.62
C PHE A 120 12.47 -2.65 -3.79
N THR A 121 13.22 -1.65 -4.24
CA THR A 121 14.37 -1.15 -3.47
C THR A 121 13.87 -0.57 -2.15
N ARG A 122 12.74 0.17 -2.19
CA ARG A 122 12.01 0.58 -1.00
C ARG A 122 10.95 -0.48 -0.68
N TYR A 123 11.35 -1.48 0.08
CA TYR A 123 10.45 -2.51 0.63
C TYR A 123 9.70 -2.04 1.91
N ASP A 124 10.02 -0.85 2.40
CA ASP A 124 9.44 -0.25 3.60
C ASP A 124 8.11 0.48 3.29
N ALA A 125 7.13 0.34 4.18
CA ALA A 125 5.82 0.97 4.06
C ALA A 125 5.48 1.77 5.32
N GLU A 126 4.86 2.94 5.14
CA GLU A 126 4.27 3.66 6.28
C GLU A 126 3.05 2.89 6.79
N ILE A 127 2.88 2.75 8.11
CA ILE A 127 1.74 2.02 8.72
C ILE A 127 0.36 2.56 8.31
N ARG A 128 0.28 3.78 7.78
CA ARG A 128 -0.97 4.35 7.22
C ARG A 128 -1.28 3.87 5.80
N HIS A 129 -0.28 3.36 5.08
CA HIS A 129 -0.37 2.79 3.73
C HIS A 129 -0.38 1.26 3.73
N VAL A 130 -0.31 0.63 4.90
CA VAL A 130 -0.60 -0.79 5.07
C VAL A 130 -2.06 -0.89 5.47
N LEU A 131 -2.88 -1.58 4.68
CA LEU A 131 -4.28 -1.87 4.96
C LEU A 131 -4.42 -3.30 5.46
N ILE A 132 -5.25 -3.50 6.48
CA ILE A 132 -5.66 -4.80 6.99
C ILE A 132 -7.13 -5.01 6.63
N ASN A 133 -7.43 -6.07 5.87
CA ASN A 133 -8.80 -6.43 5.50
C ASN A 133 -9.51 -7.20 6.63
N GLU A 134 -10.79 -7.52 6.43
CA GLU A 134 -11.61 -8.26 7.40
C GLU A 134 -11.11 -9.69 7.68
N LEU A 135 -10.36 -10.29 6.76
CA LEU A 135 -9.69 -11.59 6.92
C LEU A 135 -8.34 -11.47 7.64
N GLY A 136 -7.91 -10.24 7.94
CA GLY A 136 -6.63 -9.93 8.56
C GLY A 136 -5.44 -9.98 7.60
N ASP A 137 -5.67 -10.01 6.29
CA ASP A 137 -4.60 -9.95 5.29
C ASP A 137 -4.11 -8.52 5.09
N LEU A 138 -2.81 -8.38 4.82
CA LEU A 138 -2.17 -7.09 4.62
C LEU A 138 -1.99 -6.80 3.14
N LYS A 139 -2.42 -5.61 2.74
CA LYS A 139 -2.11 -5.04 1.43
C LYS A 139 -1.46 -3.67 1.61
N VAL A 140 -0.53 -3.34 0.74
CA VAL A 140 0.16 -2.05 0.73
C VAL A 140 -0.46 -1.21 -0.37
N ILE A 141 -0.57 0.09 -0.14
CA ILE A 141 -1.04 1.08 -1.12
C ILE A 141 0.00 2.21 -1.24
N ASP A 142 -0.18 3.13 -2.20
CA ASP A 142 0.74 4.26 -2.45
C ASP A 142 2.19 3.80 -2.76
N HIS A 143 2.35 3.16 -3.91
CA HIS A 143 3.61 2.55 -4.34
C HIS A 143 4.51 3.47 -5.17
N LYS A 144 4.17 4.76 -5.33
CA LYS A 144 4.93 5.70 -6.17
C LYS A 144 6.42 5.85 -5.78
N ARG A 145 6.80 5.38 -4.59
CA ARG A 145 8.15 5.45 -4.02
C ARG A 145 8.86 4.09 -3.97
N ALA A 146 8.29 3.03 -4.54
CA ALA A 146 8.80 1.66 -4.45
C ALA A 146 10.27 1.51 -4.89
N PHE A 147 10.76 2.39 -5.77
CA PHE A 147 12.12 2.34 -6.33
C PHE A 147 13.04 3.50 -5.89
N THR A 148 12.80 4.12 -4.73
CA THR A 148 13.45 5.41 -4.37
C THR A 148 14.43 5.35 -3.19
N SER A 149 14.71 4.17 -2.64
CA SER A 149 15.52 4.00 -1.44
C SER A 149 16.00 2.57 -1.35
N ASP A 150 17.13 2.33 -0.70
CA ASP A 150 17.77 1.02 -0.53
C ASP A 150 18.08 0.75 0.96
N GLN A 151 17.28 1.36 1.84
CA GLN A 151 17.55 1.31 3.28
C GLN A 151 17.43 -0.12 3.79
N PRO A 152 18.42 -0.61 4.56
CA PRO A 152 18.43 -2.01 5.03
C PRO A 152 17.34 -2.28 6.06
N VAL A 153 16.75 -1.25 6.66
CA VAL A 153 15.74 -1.35 7.74
C VAL A 153 14.46 -0.60 7.33
N PRO A 154 13.27 -1.08 7.74
CA PRO A 154 12.00 -0.41 7.43
C PRO A 154 11.76 0.82 8.33
N VAL A 155 12.55 1.88 8.12
CA VAL A 155 12.58 3.10 8.94
C VAL A 155 11.21 3.79 9.05
N LYS A 156 10.43 3.84 7.97
CA LYS A 156 9.10 4.47 7.92
C LYS A 156 8.08 3.65 8.71
N LEU A 157 8.09 2.33 8.57
CA LEU A 157 7.27 1.44 9.38
C LEU A 157 7.60 1.60 10.87
N LEU A 158 8.88 1.56 11.24
CA LEU A 158 9.35 1.74 12.61
C LEU A 158 9.01 3.13 13.19
N LYS A 159 9.13 4.19 12.38
CA LYS A 159 8.66 5.54 12.76
C LYS A 159 7.15 5.55 13.02
N GLY A 160 6.39 4.77 12.28
CA GLY A 160 4.97 4.53 12.51
C GLY A 160 4.70 3.95 13.90
N PHE A 161 5.35 2.84 14.23
CA PHE A 161 5.23 2.21 15.55
C PHE A 161 5.68 3.14 16.69
N LYS A 162 6.75 3.92 16.47
CA LYS A 162 7.24 4.90 17.46
C LYS A 162 6.17 5.95 17.79
N LYS A 163 5.45 6.45 16.79
CA LYS A 163 4.34 7.41 17.00
C LYS A 163 3.17 6.82 17.78
N LEU A 164 3.04 5.49 17.82
CA LEU A 164 2.01 4.79 18.58
C LEU A 164 2.52 4.27 19.93
N GLY A 165 3.79 4.45 20.27
CA GLY A 165 4.39 3.87 21.47
C GLY A 165 4.59 2.35 21.41
N LEU A 166 4.51 1.75 20.21
CA LEU A 166 4.51 0.29 20.01
C LEU A 166 5.86 -0.28 19.56
N THR A 167 6.92 0.54 19.49
CA THR A 167 8.23 0.10 18.95
C THR A 167 8.83 -1.05 19.75
N ASP A 168 8.84 -0.97 21.08
CA ASP A 168 9.50 -1.98 21.92
C ASP A 168 8.72 -3.30 21.89
N GLU A 169 7.39 -3.24 21.89
CA GLU A 169 6.54 -4.41 21.71
C GLU A 169 6.75 -5.07 20.34
N PHE A 170 6.77 -4.26 19.26
CA PHE A 170 7.04 -4.75 17.91
C PHE A 170 8.39 -5.47 17.84
N LEU A 171 9.46 -4.81 18.30
CA LEU A 171 10.81 -5.35 18.24
C LEU A 171 10.98 -6.60 19.13
N ARG A 172 10.29 -6.67 20.27
CA ARG A 172 10.24 -7.88 21.10
C ARG A 172 9.68 -9.06 20.31
N PHE A 173 8.53 -8.88 19.64
CA PHE A 173 7.97 -9.94 18.80
C PHE A 173 8.85 -10.26 17.59
N VAL A 174 9.49 -9.29 16.94
CA VAL A 174 10.43 -9.56 15.84
C VAL A 174 11.58 -10.44 16.33
N ARG A 175 12.15 -10.16 17.51
CA ARG A 175 13.20 -11.00 18.11
C ARG A 175 12.72 -12.42 18.39
N GLU A 176 11.48 -12.59 18.82
CA GLU A 176 10.91 -13.92 19.10
C GLU A 176 10.57 -14.72 17.83
N ILE A 177 10.15 -14.06 16.75
CA ILE A 177 9.72 -14.72 15.50
C ILE A 177 10.94 -14.96 14.59
N ARG A 178 11.80 -13.95 14.42
CA ARG A 178 12.96 -13.95 13.52
C ARG A 178 14.15 -13.24 14.17
N PRO A 179 14.90 -13.91 15.07
CA PRO A 179 16.05 -13.32 15.74
C PRO A 179 17.07 -12.70 14.78
N SER A 180 17.33 -13.34 13.64
CA SER A 180 18.27 -12.84 12.63
C SER A 180 17.88 -11.49 12.05
N VAL A 181 16.58 -11.28 11.74
CA VAL A 181 16.05 -10.00 11.25
C VAL A 181 16.17 -8.92 12.33
N TYR A 182 15.87 -9.28 13.59
CA TYR A 182 16.05 -8.36 14.72
C TYR A 182 17.52 -7.92 14.86
N ASP A 183 18.46 -8.85 14.80
CA ASP A 183 19.89 -8.57 14.93
C ASP A 183 20.42 -7.74 13.75
N GLU A 184 19.91 -7.97 12.53
CA GLU A 184 20.19 -7.13 11.37
C GLU A 184 19.73 -5.68 11.62
N TRP A 185 18.48 -5.48 12.01
CA TRP A 185 17.92 -4.15 12.23
C TRP A 185 18.57 -3.41 13.40
N LYS A 186 18.98 -4.13 14.44
CA LYS A 186 19.66 -3.56 15.62
C LYS A 186 20.96 -2.86 15.26
N LYS A 187 21.66 -3.27 14.19
CA LYS A 187 22.91 -2.63 13.73
C LYS A 187 22.72 -1.19 13.22
N TYR A 188 21.48 -0.81 12.90
CA TYR A 188 21.13 0.49 12.35
C TYR A 188 20.25 1.31 13.31
N LYS A 189 20.14 0.89 14.58
CA LYS A 189 19.33 1.53 15.62
C LYS A 189 20.09 2.61 16.36
#